data_AF-W4GRT5-F1
#
_entry.id   AF-W4GRT5-F1
#
_cell.length_a   1.000
_cell.length_b   1.000
_cell.length_c   1.000
_cell.angle_alpha   90.00
_cell.angle_beta   90.00
_cell.angle_gamma   90.00
#
_symmetry.space_group_name_H-M   'P 1'
#
loop_
_entity.id
_entity.type
_entity.pdbx_description
1 polymer ?
#
loop_
_entity_poly.entity_id
_entity_poly.type
_entity_poly.pdbx_seq_one_letter_code
_entity_poly.pdbx_strand_id
1 'polypeptide(L)'
;MEIWTASRNGNVDAVKDLLDESNANVHKVRWSGVTALHRACEGGHVATIEVLLDRGANINARSTWGWYSPLHVACRYGQEATVKYLLVRGADWSIKDKVWSREQSPRTIYYVNTYFSAS
;
A
#
# COMPACT_ATOMS: atom_id res chain seq x y z
N MET A 1 16.58 -13.34 -0.44
CA MET A 1 15.48 -12.60 -1.10
C MET A 1 15.14 -11.40 -0.22
N GLU A 2 14.87 -10.22 -0.77
CA GLU A 2 14.47 -9.05 0.03
C GLU A 2 12.95 -9.01 0.21
N ILE A 3 12.46 -8.52 1.36
CA ILE A 3 11.04 -8.47 1.70
C ILE A 3 10.22 -7.69 0.66
N TRP A 4 10.82 -6.69 0.01
CA TRP A 4 10.17 -5.87 -1.02
C TRP A 4 9.89 -6.66 -2.30
N THR A 5 10.84 -7.53 -2.70
CA THR A 5 10.69 -8.39 -3.88
C THR A 5 9.69 -9.49 -3.60
N ALA A 6 9.74 -10.10 -2.41
CA ALA A 6 8.72 -11.06 -1.96
C ALA A 6 7.32 -10.43 -1.95
N SER A 7 7.22 -9.19 -1.43
CA SER A 7 5.96 -8.44 -1.37
C SER A 7 5.39 -8.10 -2.74
N ARG A 8 6.25 -7.69 -3.68
CA ARG A 8 5.85 -7.38 -5.06
C ARG A 8 5.35 -8.60 -5.82
N ASN A 9 5.91 -9.77 -5.54
CA ASN A 9 5.54 -11.02 -6.20
C ASN A 9 4.39 -11.75 -5.50
N GLY A 10 3.90 -11.24 -4.37
CA GLY A 10 2.83 -11.87 -3.62
C GLY A 10 3.25 -13.15 -2.88
N ASN A 11 4.56 -13.36 -2.68
CA ASN A 11 5.06 -14.54 -2.00
C ASN A 11 4.88 -14.37 -0.49
N VAL A 12 3.71 -14.79 0.01
CA VAL A 12 3.29 -14.63 1.41
C VAL A 12 4.23 -15.37 2.35
N ASP A 13 4.62 -16.60 2.02
CA ASP A 13 5.47 -17.44 2.87
C ASP A 13 6.85 -16.80 3.02
N ALA A 14 7.46 -16.38 1.91
CA ALA A 14 8.73 -15.64 1.97
C ALA A 14 8.61 -14.31 2.74
N VAL A 15 7.46 -13.62 2.68
CA VAL A 15 7.24 -12.41 3.49
C VAL A 15 7.17 -12.74 4.99
N LYS A 16 6.48 -13.82 5.38
CA LYS A 16 6.42 -14.27 6.78
C LYS A 16 7.80 -14.67 7.28
N ASP A 17 8.49 -15.53 6.54
CA ASP A 17 9.82 -16.02 6.88
C ASP A 17 10.80 -14.85 7.04
N LEU A 18 10.79 -13.87 6.12
CA LEU A 18 11.66 -12.71 6.21
C LEU A 18 11.31 -11.76 7.37
N LEU A 19 10.04 -11.68 7.76
CA LEU A 19 9.62 -10.91 8.93
C LEU A 19 10.01 -11.61 10.24
N ASP A 20 9.97 -12.94 10.26
CA ASP A 20 10.27 -13.76 11.44
C ASP A 20 11.79 -13.96 11.63
N GLU A 21 12.56 -14.17 10.56
CA GLU A 21 14.00 -14.45 10.63
C GLU A 21 14.87 -13.20 10.87
N SER A 22 14.54 -12.07 10.26
CA SER A 22 15.49 -10.94 10.19
C SER A 22 15.34 -9.92 11.32
N ASN A 23 14.43 -10.12 12.28
CA ASN A 23 13.91 -9.03 13.12
C ASN A 23 13.58 -7.81 12.23
N ALA A 24 13.14 -8.10 10.99
CA ALA A 24 13.08 -7.13 9.92
C ALA A 24 11.95 -6.18 10.28
N ASN A 25 12.35 -5.01 10.75
CA ASN A 25 11.43 -3.97 11.11
C ASN A 25 10.45 -3.80 9.94
N VAL A 26 9.14 -4.02 10.15
CA VAL A 26 8.11 -3.86 9.11
C VAL A 26 8.12 -2.44 8.51
N HIS A 27 8.71 -1.52 9.26
CA HIS A 27 9.00 -0.14 8.89
C HIS A 27 10.32 0.05 8.11
N LYS A 28 11.03 -1.01 7.71
CA LYS A 28 12.28 -0.92 6.96
C LYS A 28 12.00 -0.29 5.60
N VAL A 29 12.26 1.00 5.54
CA VAL A 29 12.09 1.86 4.38
C VAL A 29 13.33 1.77 3.49
N ARG A 30 13.12 1.73 2.17
CA ARG A 30 14.20 2.04 1.21
C ARG A 30 14.56 3.53 1.33
N TRP A 31 15.68 3.95 0.74
CA TRP A 31 16.06 5.37 0.55
C TRP A 31 14.92 6.29 0.08
N SER A 32 13.92 5.74 -0.63
CA SER A 32 12.72 6.44 -1.11
C SER A 32 11.49 6.36 -0.18
N GLY A 33 11.63 5.88 1.07
CA GLY A 33 10.53 5.71 2.02
C GLY A 33 9.50 4.65 1.61
N VAL A 34 9.78 3.92 0.54
CA VAL A 34 8.92 2.83 0.07
C VAL A 34 9.06 1.66 1.03
N THR A 35 7.93 1.25 1.60
CA THR A 35 7.79 0.09 2.48
C THR A 35 7.39 -1.16 1.69
N ALA A 36 7.49 -2.34 2.32
CA ALA A 36 6.97 -3.59 1.77
C ALA A 36 5.49 -3.49 1.35
N LEU A 37 4.69 -2.77 2.14
CA LEU A 37 3.26 -2.56 1.89
C LEU A 37 2.98 -1.86 0.55
N HIS A 38 3.81 -0.87 0.16
CA HIS A 38 3.68 -0.22 -1.14
C HIS A 38 3.87 -1.21 -2.30
N ARG A 39 4.84 -2.14 -2.17
CA ARG A 39 5.10 -3.15 -3.21
C ARG A 39 4.03 -4.21 -3.28
N ALA A 40 3.47 -4.62 -2.15
CA ALA A 40 2.33 -5.52 -2.12
C ALA A 40 1.09 -4.87 -2.78
N CYS A 41 0.89 -3.56 -2.57
CA CYS A 41 -0.16 -2.80 -3.23
C CYS A 41 0.07 -2.59 -4.73
N GLU A 42 1.33 -2.49 -5.17
CA GLU A 42 1.68 -2.46 -6.60
C GLU A 42 1.24 -3.75 -7.31
N GLY A 43 1.50 -4.90 -6.68
CA GLY A 43 1.13 -6.23 -7.20
C GLY A 43 -0.33 -6.63 -6.96
N GLY A 44 -1.06 -5.90 -6.11
CA GLY A 44 -2.47 -6.21 -5.78
C GLY A 44 -2.65 -7.41 -4.85
N HIS A 45 -1.60 -7.81 -4.11
CA HIS A 45 -1.58 -9.03 -3.33
C HIS A 45 -2.17 -8.83 -1.93
N VAL A 46 -3.49 -8.96 -1.82
CA VAL A 46 -4.24 -8.74 -0.57
C VAL A 46 -3.75 -9.61 0.60
N ALA A 47 -3.47 -10.89 0.37
CA ALA A 47 -2.97 -11.78 1.42
C ALA A 47 -1.60 -11.31 1.97
N THR A 48 -0.74 -10.78 1.11
CA THR A 48 0.55 -10.21 1.54
C THR A 48 0.36 -8.90 2.30
N ILE A 49 -0.59 -8.07 1.88
CA ILE A 49 -0.97 -6.82 2.57
C ILE A 49 -1.49 -7.12 3.97
N GLU A 50 -2.36 -8.12 4.11
CA GLU A 50 -2.91 -8.58 5.39
C GLU A 50 -1.80 -8.97 6.36
N VAL A 51 -0.89 -9.85 5.93
CA VAL A 51 0.25 -10.26 6.76
C VAL A 51 1.09 -9.07 7.19
N LEU A 52 1.38 -8.14 6.28
CA LEU A 52 2.15 -6.94 6.62
C LEU A 52 1.43 -6.07 7.65
N LEU A 53 0.13 -5.85 7.49
CA LEU A 53 -0.68 -5.06 8.43
C LEU A 53 -0.78 -5.72 9.81
N ASP A 54 -0.97 -7.04 9.85
CA ASP A 54 -1.07 -7.80 11.10
C ASP A 54 0.27 -7.82 11.85
N ARG A 55 1.39 -7.68 11.14
CA ARG A 55 2.73 -7.49 11.70
C ARG A 55 3.03 -6.01 12.05
N GLY A 56 2.03 -5.13 12.03
CA GLY A 56 2.15 -3.74 12.46
C GLY A 56 2.60 -2.77 11.35
N ALA A 57 2.53 -3.15 10.07
CA ALA A 57 2.79 -2.19 9.00
C ALA A 57 1.84 -0.99 9.09
N ASN A 58 2.39 0.20 8.89
CA ASN A 58 1.58 1.40 8.83
C ASN A 58 0.78 1.42 7.51
N ILE A 59 -0.54 1.25 7.60
CA ILE A 59 -1.47 1.30 6.46
C ILE A 59 -1.40 2.64 5.70
N ASN A 60 -1.03 3.70 6.42
CA ASN A 60 -0.91 5.08 5.95
C ASN A 60 0.56 5.48 5.76
N ALA A 61 1.47 4.52 5.59
CA ALA A 61 2.89 4.79 5.40
C ALA A 61 3.12 5.80 4.27
N ARG A 62 3.91 6.85 4.54
CA ARG A 62 4.28 7.84 3.51
C ARG A 62 5.67 7.53 2.98
N SER A 63 5.82 7.49 1.67
CA SER A 63 7.16 7.44 1.06
C SER A 63 7.95 8.72 1.37
N THR A 64 9.28 8.75 1.25
CA THR A 64 10.09 9.95 1.59
C THR A 64 9.93 11.06 0.57
N TRP A 65 9.40 10.75 -0.62
CA TRP A 65 8.88 11.78 -1.49
C TRP A 65 7.63 12.42 -0.89
N GLY A 66 6.89 11.72 -0.02
CA GLY A 66 5.74 12.28 0.69
C GLY A 66 4.49 12.33 -0.18
N TRP A 67 4.54 11.75 -1.38
CA TRP A 67 3.53 11.91 -2.42
C TRP A 67 2.61 10.69 -2.57
N TYR A 68 2.99 9.50 -2.09
CA TYR A 68 2.19 8.28 -2.30
C TYR A 68 2.06 7.46 -1.01
N SER A 69 0.82 7.12 -0.66
CA SER A 69 0.48 6.10 0.35
C SER A 69 0.25 4.74 -0.33
N PRO A 70 0.19 3.61 0.41
CA PRO A 70 -0.11 2.30 -0.16
C PRO A 70 -1.42 2.30 -0.97
N LEU A 71 -2.44 3.02 -0.50
CA LEU A 71 -3.71 3.20 -1.21
C LEU A 71 -3.52 3.90 -2.57
N HIS A 72 -2.70 4.96 -2.64
CA HIS A 72 -2.39 5.62 -3.91
C HIS A 72 -1.72 4.68 -4.90
N VAL A 73 -0.83 3.80 -4.42
CA VAL A 73 -0.20 2.79 -5.28
C VAL A 73 -1.26 1.83 -5.82
N ALA A 74 -2.10 1.27 -4.96
CA ALA A 74 -3.17 0.37 -5.39
C ALA A 74 -4.08 1.04 -6.46
N CYS A 75 -4.49 2.29 -6.24
CA CYS A 75 -5.29 3.06 -7.20
C CYS A 75 -4.55 3.30 -8.53
N ARG A 76 -3.27 3.69 -8.47
CA ARG A 76 -2.45 3.97 -9.67
C ARG A 76 -2.30 2.74 -10.57
N TYR A 77 -2.21 1.56 -9.96
CA TYR A 77 -2.07 0.29 -10.66
C TYR A 77 -3.42 -0.41 -10.94
N GLY A 78 -4.55 0.20 -10.57
CA GLY A 78 -5.88 -0.34 -10.84
C GLY A 78 -6.25 -1.58 -10.01
N GLN A 79 -5.63 -1.74 -8.83
CA GLN A 79 -5.80 -2.91 -7.98
C GLN A 79 -7.06 -2.79 -7.11
N GLU A 80 -8.24 -2.90 -7.71
CA GLU A 80 -9.53 -2.62 -7.04
C GLU A 80 -9.75 -3.42 -5.76
N ALA A 81 -9.42 -4.72 -5.78
CA ALA A 81 -9.56 -5.59 -4.62
C ALA A 81 -8.70 -5.10 -3.44
N THR A 82 -7.48 -4.64 -3.75
CA THR A 82 -6.57 -4.06 -2.74
C THR A 82 -7.09 -2.71 -2.24
N VAL A 83 -7.60 -1.86 -3.12
CA VAL A 83 -8.21 -0.57 -2.73
C VAL A 83 -9.36 -0.80 -1.76
N LYS A 84 -10.29 -1.68 -2.09
CA LYS A 84 -11.41 -2.06 -1.21
C LYS A 84 -10.92 -2.59 0.13
N TYR A 85 -9.94 -3.51 0.11
CA TYR A 85 -9.40 -4.09 1.32
C TYR A 85 -8.77 -3.04 2.25
N LEU A 86 -7.94 -2.16 1.70
CA LEU A 86 -7.30 -1.08 2.46
C LEU A 86 -8.34 -0.12 3.06
N LEU A 87 -9.38 0.24 2.31
CA LEU A 87 -10.46 1.09 2.80
C LEU A 87 -11.24 0.43 3.95
N VAL A 88 -11.58 -0.86 3.83
CA VAL A 88 -12.23 -1.63 4.90
C VAL A 88 -11.35 -1.70 6.15
N ARG A 89 -10.03 -1.78 5.99
CA ARG A 89 -9.05 -1.75 7.09
C ARG A 89 -8.80 -0.35 7.67
N GLY A 90 -9.51 0.68 7.20
CA GLY A 90 -9.40 2.05 7.72
C GLY A 90 -8.23 2.86 7.13
N ALA A 91 -7.77 2.52 5.92
CA ALA A 91 -6.80 3.36 5.22
C ALA A 91 -7.36 4.77 5.02
N ASP A 92 -6.56 5.76 5.35
CA ASP A 92 -6.95 7.15 5.20
C ASP A 92 -6.81 7.55 3.72
N TRP A 93 -7.96 7.64 3.06
CA TRP A 93 -8.08 8.11 1.68
C TRP A 93 -7.85 9.61 1.55
N SER A 94 -8.00 10.36 2.65
CA SER A 94 -7.87 11.81 2.68
C SER A 94 -6.42 12.29 2.74
N ILE A 95 -5.44 11.36 2.84
CA ILE A 95 -4.02 11.65 2.79
C ILE A 95 -3.71 12.34 1.45
N LYS A 96 -3.73 13.67 1.47
CA LYS A 96 -3.51 14.47 0.27
C LYS A 96 -2.04 14.36 -0.13
N ASP A 97 -1.81 13.88 -1.34
CA ASP A 97 -0.58 14.17 -2.08
C ASP A 97 -0.50 15.70 -2.30
N LYS A 98 0.69 16.30 -2.30
CA LYS A 98 0.86 17.67 -2.79
C LYS A 98 0.42 17.79 -4.25
N VAL A 99 0.55 16.71 -5.04
CA VAL A 99 0.04 16.61 -6.43
C VAL A 99 -1.49 16.44 -6.47
N TRP A 100 -2.13 15.83 -5.46
CA TRP A 100 -3.60 15.73 -5.33
C TRP A 100 -4.30 17.08 -5.37
N SER A 101 -3.61 18.12 -4.89
CA SER A 101 -4.13 19.50 -4.90
C SER A 101 -3.99 20.22 -6.25
N ARG A 102 -3.12 19.74 -7.14
CA ARG A 102 -2.81 20.40 -8.43
C ARG A 102 -3.34 19.61 -9.63
N GLU A 103 -3.36 18.29 -9.54
CA GLU A 103 -3.93 17.41 -10.55
C GLU A 103 -4.78 16.37 -9.84
N GLN A 104 -6.08 16.61 -9.88
CA GLN A 104 -7.12 15.62 -9.70
C GLN A 104 -6.85 14.44 -10.64
N SER A 105 -6.02 13.47 -10.25
CA SER A 105 -5.74 12.29 -11.08
C SER A 105 -7.07 11.59 -11.38
N PRO A 106 -7.54 11.58 -12.65
CA PRO A 106 -8.92 11.22 -12.98
C PRO A 106 -9.28 9.80 -12.52
N ARG A 107 -8.31 8.88 -12.51
CA ARG A 107 -8.51 7.50 -12.06
C ARG A 107 -8.73 7.38 -10.56
N THR A 108 -8.05 8.17 -9.74
CA THR A 108 -8.21 8.03 -8.28
C THR A 108 -9.48 8.72 -7.80
N ILE A 109 -9.87 9.84 -8.41
CA ILE A 109 -11.19 10.46 -8.19
C ILE A 109 -12.31 9.60 -8.73
N TYR A 110 -12.09 8.87 -9.84
CA TYR A 110 -13.00 7.83 -10.27
C TYR A 110 -13.16 6.77 -9.17
N TYR A 111 -12.08 6.22 -8.61
CA TYR A 111 -12.21 5.26 -7.50
C TYR A 111 -12.88 5.85 -6.25
N VAL A 112 -12.52 7.07 -5.82
CA VAL A 112 -13.16 7.68 -4.65
C VAL A 112 -14.64 8.00 -4.94
N ASN A 113 -15.00 8.60 -6.07
CA ASN A 113 -16.40 8.88 -6.38
C ASN A 113 -17.21 7.61 -6.68
N THR A 114 -16.68 6.63 -7.42
CA THR A 114 -17.42 5.40 -7.73
C THR A 114 -17.67 4.55 -6.48
N TYR A 115 -16.77 4.59 -5.49
CA TYR A 115 -16.92 3.80 -4.26
C TYR A 115 -17.49 4.58 -3.06
N PHE A 116 -17.46 5.92 -3.05
CA PHE A 116 -18.05 6.75 -1.98
C PHE A 116 -19.37 7.44 -2.39
N SER A 117 -19.65 7.68 -3.69
CA SER A 117 -20.91 8.29 -4.16
C SER A 117 -22.09 7.31 -4.23
N ALA A 118 -21.90 6.05 -3.83
CA ALA A 118 -22.94 5.02 -3.80
C ALA A 118 -23.56 4.80 -2.41
N SER A 119 -23.32 5.71 -1.46
CA SER A 119 -23.87 5.69 -0.10
C SER A 119 -24.79 6.88 0.17
#